data_AF-A0A933YY94-F1
#
_entry.id   AF-A0A933YY94-F1
#
_cell.length_a   1.000
_cell.length_b   1.000
_cell.length_c   1.000
_cell.angle_alpha   90.00
_cell.angle_beta   90.00
_cell.angle_gamma   90.00
#
_symmetry.space_group_name_H-M   'P 1'
#
loop_
_entity.id
_entity.type
_entity.pdbx_description
1 polymer ?
#
loop_
_entity_poly.entity_id
_entity_poly.type
_entity_poly.pdbx_seq_one_letter_code
_entity_poly.pdbx_strand_id
1 'polypeptide(L)'
;MSFRAALACLCLGVCLGLAFAPAAQAQAPQTIDELTPQKQADIRRLLDISGGANTGRLMSQALTRQVIASLRQKRPDIPAQTLVVVERELSVVMKQTLDGPDGLLERMVPLYAKTFTHQEVRDLLAFYESPTGRKAAAALPGLMREGQTIGEDLAQRMLPELKRRLTEALSKEGVVLDRLPD
;
A
#
# COMPACT_ATOMS: atom_id res chain seq x y z
N MET A 1 79.33 -12.53 1.21
CA MET A 1 79.66 -13.97 1.16
C MET A 1 78.52 -14.74 1.81
N SER A 2 78.03 -15.75 1.09
CA SER A 2 77.27 -16.93 1.57
C SER A 2 75.79 -16.72 1.94
N PHE A 3 74.82 -17.05 1.07
CA PHE A 3 74.21 -18.37 0.75
C PHE A 3 73.33 -19.00 1.86
N ARG A 4 72.09 -19.35 1.46
CA ARG A 4 71.21 -20.50 1.85
C ARG A 4 69.81 -20.04 2.28
N ALA A 5 68.71 -20.75 2.02
CA ALA A 5 68.36 -21.84 1.09
C ALA A 5 66.82 -21.98 1.19
N ALA A 6 66.19 -22.44 0.12
CA ALA A 6 64.76 -22.78 0.06
C ALA A 6 64.39 -23.91 1.02
N LEU A 7 63.17 -23.87 1.57
CA LEU A 7 62.44 -25.08 1.97
C LEU A 7 61.00 -24.96 1.47
N ALA A 8 60.69 -25.81 0.49
CA ALA A 8 59.35 -26.07 0.01
C ALA A 8 58.58 -26.89 1.05
N CYS A 9 57.43 -26.39 1.50
CA CYS A 9 56.46 -27.19 2.25
C CYS A 9 55.29 -27.48 1.32
N LEU A 10 55.34 -28.69 0.73
CA LEU A 10 54.30 -29.26 -0.11
C LEU A 10 53.18 -29.77 0.80
N CYS A 11 52.16 -28.95 1.06
CA CYS A 11 50.93 -29.40 1.68
C CYS A 11 49.85 -29.54 0.60
N LEU A 12 49.57 -30.78 0.20
CA LEU A 12 48.31 -31.13 -0.47
C LEU A 12 47.15 -30.74 0.45
N GLY A 13 46.39 -29.72 0.05
CA GLY A 13 45.19 -29.29 0.74
C GLY A 13 44.13 -28.88 -0.28
N VAL A 14 43.24 -29.81 -0.61
CA VAL A 14 41.99 -29.53 -1.31
C VAL A 14 41.10 -28.71 -0.36
N CYS A 15 40.91 -27.43 -0.67
CA CYS A 15 39.84 -26.58 -0.14
C CYS A 15 39.18 -25.89 -1.34
N LEU A 16 38.12 -26.45 -1.93
CA LEU A 16 36.72 -26.14 -1.60
C LEU A 16 36.54 -24.77 -0.92
N GLY A 17 36.12 -23.78 -1.69
CA GLY A 17 35.75 -22.46 -1.17
C GLY A 17 35.79 -21.36 -2.22
N LEU A 18 35.01 -21.48 -3.30
CA LEU A 18 34.67 -20.31 -4.12
C LEU A 18 33.71 -19.46 -3.29
N ALA A 19 34.26 -18.50 -2.56
CA ALA A 19 33.51 -17.43 -1.91
C ALA A 19 32.86 -16.56 -2.99
N PHE A 20 31.60 -16.85 -3.32
CA PHE A 20 30.74 -15.92 -4.02
C PHE A 20 30.38 -14.79 -3.04
N ALA A 21 31.21 -13.74 -3.01
CA ALA A 21 30.80 -12.49 -2.40
C ALA A 21 29.63 -11.93 -3.24
N PRO A 22 28.46 -11.64 -2.66
CA PRO A 22 27.44 -10.91 -3.39
C PRO A 22 28.01 -9.51 -3.65
N ALA A 23 28.34 -9.23 -4.92
CA ALA A 23 28.58 -7.87 -5.34
C ALA A 23 27.29 -7.10 -5.07
N ALA A 24 27.30 -6.27 -4.03
CA ALA A 24 26.29 -5.25 -3.83
C ALA A 24 26.36 -4.33 -5.05
N GLN A 25 25.53 -4.61 -6.06
CA GLN A 25 25.33 -3.72 -7.18
C GLN A 25 24.71 -2.45 -6.62
N ALA A 26 25.56 -1.44 -6.39
CA ALA A 26 25.10 -0.09 -6.13
C ALA A 26 24.32 0.36 -7.37
N GLN A 27 22.99 0.27 -7.30
CA GLN A 27 22.12 0.82 -8.33
C GLN A 27 22.32 2.34 -8.31
N ALA A 28 22.95 2.87 -9.36
CA ALA A 28 23.05 4.31 -9.56
C ALA A 28 21.62 4.91 -9.56
N PRO A 29 21.41 6.09 -8.93
CA PRO A 29 20.11 6.72 -8.88
C PRO A 29 19.57 6.88 -10.31
N GLN A 30 18.50 6.14 -10.62
CA GLN A 30 17.83 6.23 -11.90
C GLN A 30 17.14 7.59 -11.95
N THR A 31 17.51 8.44 -12.92
CA THR A 31 16.84 9.73 -13.10
C THR A 31 15.40 9.51 -13.56
N ILE A 32 14.46 10.31 -13.05
CA ILE A 32 13.06 10.23 -13.47
C ILE A 32 12.95 10.60 -14.96
N ASP A 33 12.56 9.61 -15.77
CA ASP A 33 12.37 9.79 -17.22
C ASP A 33 11.17 10.69 -17.55
N GLU A 34 11.25 11.36 -18.70
CA GLU A 34 10.15 12.12 -19.30
C GLU A 34 8.88 11.25 -19.47
N LEU A 35 7.69 11.88 -19.37
CA LEU A 35 6.42 11.20 -19.56
C LEU A 35 6.16 10.96 -21.07
N THR A 36 6.75 9.89 -21.59
CA THR A 36 6.48 9.43 -22.95
C THR A 36 5.08 8.79 -23.07
N PRO A 37 4.47 8.75 -24.27
CA PRO A 37 3.20 8.06 -24.48
C PRO A 37 3.21 6.59 -24.04
N GLN A 38 4.35 5.89 -24.21
CA GLN A 38 4.50 4.52 -23.75
C GLN A 38 4.53 4.41 -22.23
N LYS A 39 5.30 5.27 -21.55
CA LYS A 39 5.33 5.31 -20.08
C LYS A 39 3.93 5.61 -19.53
N GLN A 40 3.21 6.52 -20.17
CA GLN A 40 1.82 6.82 -19.82
C GLN A 40 0.92 5.58 -19.94
N ALA A 41 0.97 4.87 -21.07
CA ALA A 41 0.18 3.65 -21.28
C ALA A 41 0.51 2.56 -20.24
N ASP A 42 1.79 2.36 -19.95
CA ASP A 42 2.25 1.36 -18.97
C ASP A 42 1.80 1.72 -17.54
N ILE A 43 1.85 2.99 -17.15
CA ILE A 43 1.32 3.46 -15.85
C ILE A 43 -0.18 3.20 -15.74
N ARG A 44 -0.96 3.46 -16.80
CA ARG A 44 -2.40 3.20 -16.80
C ARG A 44 -2.70 1.72 -16.61
N ARG A 45 -1.97 0.86 -17.32
CA ARG A 45 -2.08 -0.59 -17.17
C ARG A 45 -1.70 -1.03 -15.77
N LEU A 46 -0.62 -0.49 -15.21
CA LEU A 46 -0.17 -0.78 -13.85
C LEU A 46 -1.27 -0.43 -12.84
N LEU A 47 -1.82 0.78 -12.93
CA LEU A 47 -2.90 1.24 -12.06
C LEU A 47 -4.14 0.33 -12.14
N ASP A 48 -4.49 -0.16 -13.33
CA ASP A 48 -5.61 -1.08 -13.49
C ASP A 48 -5.34 -2.43 -12.80
N ILE A 49 -4.20 -3.07 -13.11
CA ILE A 49 -3.90 -4.43 -12.62
C ILE A 49 -3.44 -4.47 -11.15
N SER A 50 -2.92 -3.38 -10.62
CA SER A 50 -2.51 -3.28 -9.21
C SER A 50 -3.69 -3.02 -8.27
N GLY A 51 -4.90 -2.81 -8.81
CA GLY A 51 -6.13 -2.64 -8.04
C GLY A 51 -6.72 -1.24 -8.02
N GLY A 52 -6.27 -0.30 -8.87
CA GLY A 52 -6.85 1.05 -9.00
C GLY A 52 -8.34 1.03 -9.35
N ALA A 53 -8.76 0.12 -10.24
CA ALA A 53 -10.19 -0.12 -10.52
C ALA A 53 -10.96 -0.60 -9.27
N ASN A 54 -10.33 -1.39 -8.40
CA ASN A 54 -10.93 -1.83 -7.15
C ASN A 54 -11.07 -0.67 -6.16
N THR A 55 -10.06 0.20 -6.05
CA THR A 55 -10.11 1.41 -5.25
C THR A 55 -11.24 2.33 -5.67
N GLY A 56 -11.38 2.60 -6.98
CA GLY A 56 -12.49 3.40 -7.52
C GLY A 56 -13.87 2.84 -7.14
N ARG A 57 -14.04 1.51 -7.24
CA ARG A 57 -15.28 0.85 -6.79
C ARG A 57 -15.52 0.99 -5.29
N LEU A 58 -14.50 0.82 -4.45
CA LEU A 58 -14.63 0.95 -2.99
C LEU A 58 -15.03 2.38 -2.59
N MET A 59 -14.42 3.39 -3.22
CA MET A 59 -14.78 4.79 -3.03
C MET A 59 -16.24 5.05 -3.45
N SER A 60 -16.64 4.52 -4.60
CA SER A 60 -18.02 4.63 -5.09
C SER A 60 -19.02 4.00 -4.11
N GLN A 61 -18.77 2.79 -3.65
CA GLN A 61 -19.62 2.12 -2.65
C GLN A 61 -19.70 2.89 -1.32
N ALA A 62 -18.58 3.45 -0.86
CA ALA A 62 -18.55 4.24 0.37
C ALA A 62 -19.40 5.51 0.24
N LEU A 63 -19.25 6.25 -0.85
CA LEU A 63 -20.06 7.44 -1.12
C LEU A 63 -21.55 7.08 -1.22
N THR A 64 -21.89 6.01 -1.94
CA THR A 64 -23.26 5.54 -2.07
C THR A 64 -23.89 5.23 -0.72
N ARG A 65 -23.19 4.48 0.13
CA ARG A 65 -23.67 4.20 1.50
C ARG A 65 -23.89 5.48 2.30
N GLN A 66 -22.98 6.44 2.21
CA GLN A 66 -23.08 7.72 2.91
C GLN A 66 -24.29 8.54 2.42
N VAL A 67 -24.48 8.65 1.11
CA VAL A 67 -25.61 9.39 0.52
C VAL A 67 -26.94 8.78 0.96
N ILE A 68 -27.08 7.45 0.89
CA ILE A 68 -28.29 6.74 1.30
C ILE A 68 -28.55 6.91 2.79
N ALA A 69 -27.52 6.77 3.63
CA ALA A 69 -27.65 6.96 5.07
C ALA A 69 -28.14 8.38 5.41
N SER A 70 -27.55 9.40 4.76
CA SER A 70 -27.97 10.80 4.93
C SER A 70 -29.41 11.02 4.46
N LEU A 71 -29.80 10.40 3.35
CA LEU A 71 -31.15 10.53 2.82
C LEU A 71 -32.18 9.87 3.75
N ARG A 72 -31.91 8.67 4.28
CA ARG A 72 -32.78 8.01 5.27
C ARG A 72 -32.93 8.84 6.55
N GLN A 73 -31.86 9.48 6.99
CA GLN A 73 -31.88 10.33 8.19
C GLN A 73 -32.74 11.59 7.97
N LYS A 74 -32.63 12.23 6.81
CA LYS A 74 -33.31 13.52 6.52
C LYS A 74 -34.70 13.36 5.92
N ARG A 75 -34.96 12.24 5.24
CA ARG A 75 -36.16 11.94 4.47
C ARG A 75 -36.65 10.51 4.76
N PRO A 76 -37.07 10.23 6.00
CA PRO A 76 -37.59 8.92 6.38
C PRO A 76 -38.93 8.58 5.67
N ASP A 77 -39.57 9.58 5.05
CA ASP A 77 -40.78 9.45 4.22
C ASP A 77 -40.53 8.73 2.89
N ILE A 78 -39.28 8.68 2.41
CA ILE A 78 -38.94 8.01 1.14
C ILE A 78 -38.97 6.49 1.34
N PRO A 79 -39.79 5.74 0.57
CA PRO A 79 -39.84 4.29 0.67
C PRO A 79 -38.49 3.64 0.33
N ALA A 80 -38.13 2.58 1.04
CA ALA A 80 -36.84 1.91 0.87
C ALA A 80 -36.60 1.43 -0.57
N GLN A 81 -37.66 0.96 -1.24
CA GLN A 81 -37.62 0.54 -2.64
C GLN A 81 -37.33 1.67 -3.62
N THR A 82 -37.53 2.94 -3.23
CA THR A 82 -37.21 4.10 -4.06
C THR A 82 -35.72 4.45 -4.01
N LEU A 83 -35.01 4.04 -2.95
CA LEU A 83 -33.58 4.31 -2.77
C LEU A 83 -32.70 3.59 -3.81
N VAL A 84 -33.20 2.51 -4.43
CA VAL A 84 -32.52 1.84 -5.55
C VAL A 84 -32.32 2.76 -6.76
N VAL A 85 -33.19 3.76 -6.92
CA VAL A 85 -33.05 4.78 -7.97
C VAL A 85 -31.85 5.67 -7.66
N VAL A 86 -31.69 6.08 -6.39
CA VAL A 86 -30.55 6.88 -5.93
C VAL A 86 -29.24 6.12 -6.14
N GLU A 87 -29.20 4.84 -5.79
CA GLU A 87 -28.05 3.97 -6.05
C GLU A 87 -27.68 3.93 -7.52
N ARG A 88 -28.67 3.74 -8.40
CA ARG A 88 -28.47 3.70 -9.85
C ARG A 88 -27.91 5.01 -10.38
N GLU A 89 -28.57 6.13 -10.09
CA GLU A 89 -28.16 7.45 -10.61
C GLU A 89 -26.76 7.83 -10.11
N LEU A 90 -26.48 7.57 -8.83
CA LEU A 90 -25.15 7.82 -8.27
C LEU A 90 -24.09 6.93 -8.92
N SER A 91 -24.40 5.67 -9.21
CA SER A 91 -23.49 4.78 -9.93
C SER A 91 -23.18 5.28 -11.34
N VAL A 92 -24.17 5.83 -12.06
CA VAL A 92 -23.99 6.44 -13.38
C VAL A 92 -23.05 7.64 -13.29
N VAL A 93 -23.34 8.59 -12.39
CA VAL A 93 -22.52 9.81 -12.19
C VAL A 93 -21.09 9.45 -11.78
N MET A 94 -20.93 8.50 -10.85
CA MET A 94 -19.61 8.06 -10.41
C MET A 94 -18.82 7.42 -11.54
N LYS A 95 -19.44 6.55 -12.34
CA LYS A 95 -18.77 5.96 -13.49
C LYS A 95 -18.30 7.02 -14.48
N GLN A 96 -19.19 7.95 -14.86
CA GLN A 96 -18.85 9.04 -15.78
C GLN A 96 -17.72 9.93 -15.25
N THR A 97 -17.73 10.20 -13.95
CA THR A 97 -16.71 11.04 -13.30
C THR A 97 -15.37 10.33 -13.19
N LEU A 98 -15.37 9.04 -12.83
CA LEU A 98 -14.14 8.26 -12.64
C LEU A 98 -13.48 7.84 -13.96
N ASP A 99 -14.27 7.55 -14.99
CA ASP A 99 -13.81 7.11 -16.31
C ASP A 99 -13.59 8.28 -17.30
N GLY A 100 -13.99 9.50 -16.90
CA GLY A 100 -13.89 10.71 -17.73
C GLY A 100 -12.45 11.22 -17.90
N PRO A 101 -12.26 12.26 -18.75
CA PRO A 101 -10.94 12.84 -19.04
C PRO A 101 -10.24 13.47 -17.82
N ASP A 102 -11.00 13.78 -16.77
CA ASP A 102 -10.49 14.25 -15.47
C ASP A 102 -10.67 13.21 -14.35
N GLY A 103 -10.82 11.95 -14.74
CA GLY A 103 -11.09 10.84 -13.85
C GLY A 103 -9.94 10.50 -12.92
N LEU A 104 -10.20 9.57 -11.98
CA LEU A 104 -9.21 9.18 -10.97
C LEU A 104 -7.92 8.68 -11.62
N LEU A 105 -8.04 7.83 -12.63
CA LEU A 105 -6.90 7.23 -13.31
C LEU A 105 -6.04 8.29 -14.02
N GLU A 106 -6.68 9.27 -14.66
CA GLU A 106 -6.01 10.40 -15.33
C GLU A 106 -5.21 11.26 -14.34
N ARG A 107 -5.76 11.49 -13.14
CA ARG A 107 -5.09 12.25 -12.08
C ARG A 107 -3.93 11.49 -11.45
N MET A 108 -3.97 10.17 -11.45
CA MET A 108 -2.93 9.32 -10.86
C MET A 108 -1.73 9.13 -11.77
N VAL A 109 -1.91 9.21 -13.09
CA VAL A 109 -0.84 8.99 -14.07
C VAL A 109 0.35 9.95 -13.87
N PRO A 110 0.16 11.29 -13.75
CA PRO A 110 1.28 12.22 -13.51
C PRO A 110 1.99 11.96 -12.17
N LEU A 111 1.25 11.54 -11.14
CA LEU A 111 1.83 11.19 -9.84
C LEU A 111 2.79 10.01 -9.99
N TYR A 112 2.36 8.93 -10.65
CA TYR A 112 3.21 7.77 -10.90
C TYR A 112 4.40 8.11 -11.80
N ALA A 113 4.20 8.95 -12.82
CA ALA A 113 5.26 9.38 -13.73
C ALA A 113 6.37 10.16 -13.02
N LYS A 114 6.01 10.95 -12.00
CA LYS A 114 6.94 11.71 -11.14
C LYS A 114 7.65 10.81 -10.13
N THR A 115 7.03 9.72 -9.71
CA THR A 115 7.55 8.84 -8.65
C THR A 115 8.43 7.72 -9.18
N PHE A 116 8.09 7.16 -10.34
CA PHE A 116 8.76 5.98 -10.90
C PHE A 116 9.39 6.29 -12.25
N THR A 117 10.57 5.73 -12.49
CA THR A 117 11.17 5.61 -13.82
C THR A 117 10.35 4.67 -14.69
N HIS A 118 10.53 4.72 -16.01
CA HIS A 118 9.78 3.84 -16.90
C HIS A 118 10.19 2.37 -16.69
N GLN A 119 11.45 2.09 -16.36
CA GLN A 119 11.89 0.74 -16.04
C GLN A 119 11.20 0.19 -14.79
N GLU A 120 11.10 0.97 -13.71
CA GLU A 120 10.41 0.55 -12.48
C GLU A 120 8.91 0.30 -12.72
N VAL A 121 8.26 1.10 -13.58
CA VAL A 121 6.87 0.83 -13.99
C VAL A 121 6.76 -0.53 -14.69
N ARG A 122 7.69 -0.87 -15.59
CA ARG A 122 7.72 -2.18 -16.26
C ARG A 122 7.98 -3.33 -15.29
N ASP A 123 8.86 -3.12 -14.32
CA ASP A 123 9.17 -4.13 -13.30
C ASP A 123 7.94 -4.39 -12.40
N LEU A 124 7.22 -3.33 -12.02
CA LEU A 124 5.96 -3.44 -11.28
C LEU A 124 4.87 -4.13 -12.10
N LEU A 125 4.76 -3.82 -13.39
CA LEU A 125 3.86 -4.53 -14.31
C LEU A 125 4.18 -6.03 -14.34
N ALA A 126 5.44 -6.39 -14.55
CA ALA A 126 5.88 -7.79 -14.57
C ALA A 126 5.54 -8.52 -13.26
N PHE A 127 5.71 -7.84 -12.12
CA PHE A 127 5.30 -8.38 -10.83
C PHE A 127 3.79 -8.61 -10.77
N TYR A 128 2.96 -7.59 -11.01
CA TYR A 128 1.49 -7.70 -10.91
C TYR A 128 0.87 -8.63 -11.97
N GLU A 129 1.57 -8.88 -13.07
CA GLU A 129 1.21 -9.88 -14.08
C GLU A 129 1.63 -11.32 -13.71
N SER A 130 2.46 -11.50 -12.68
CA SER A 130 2.78 -12.85 -12.19
C SER A 130 1.60 -13.46 -11.42
N PRO A 131 1.53 -14.80 -11.28
CA PRO A 131 0.51 -15.44 -10.44
C PRO A 131 0.49 -14.92 -9.00
N THR A 132 1.66 -14.69 -8.40
CA THR A 132 1.79 -14.15 -7.04
C THR A 132 1.37 -12.70 -6.98
N GLY A 133 1.76 -11.87 -7.94
CA GLY A 133 1.36 -10.45 -7.98
C GLY A 133 -0.15 -10.26 -8.16
N ARG A 134 -0.78 -11.07 -9.02
CA ARG A 134 -2.25 -11.11 -9.12
C ARG A 134 -2.91 -11.51 -7.79
N LYS A 135 -2.38 -12.53 -7.11
CA LYS A 135 -2.86 -12.93 -5.78
C LYS A 135 -2.68 -11.80 -4.77
N ALA A 136 -1.55 -11.11 -4.79
CA ALA A 136 -1.26 -9.99 -3.91
C ALA A 136 -2.24 -8.83 -4.14
N ALA A 137 -2.48 -8.42 -5.39
CA ALA A 137 -3.44 -7.38 -5.73
C ALA A 137 -4.86 -7.70 -5.24
N ALA A 138 -5.27 -8.98 -5.30
CA ALA A 138 -6.57 -9.42 -4.83
C ALA A 138 -6.66 -9.56 -3.30
N ALA A 139 -5.61 -10.07 -2.65
CA ALA A 139 -5.65 -10.49 -1.25
C ALA A 139 -5.20 -9.41 -0.25
N LEU A 140 -4.21 -8.58 -0.61
CA LEU A 140 -3.63 -7.59 0.32
C LEU A 140 -4.67 -6.62 0.91
N PRO A 141 -5.64 -6.07 0.15
CA PRO A 141 -6.68 -5.23 0.75
C PRO A 141 -7.56 -5.96 1.78
N GLY A 142 -7.74 -7.28 1.63
CA GLY A 142 -8.41 -8.12 2.63
C GLY A 142 -7.57 -8.27 3.89
N LEU A 143 -6.30 -8.63 3.72
CA LEU A 143 -5.35 -8.79 4.82
C LEU A 143 -5.16 -7.49 5.62
N MET A 144 -5.12 -6.33 4.95
CA MET A 144 -5.05 -5.03 5.65
C MET A 144 -6.29 -4.77 6.51
N ARG A 145 -7.49 -5.12 6.04
CA ARG A 145 -8.73 -4.98 6.82
C ARG A 145 -8.75 -5.92 8.03
N GLU A 146 -8.34 -7.17 7.84
CA GLU A 146 -8.23 -8.12 8.95
C GLU A 146 -7.17 -7.67 9.96
N GLY A 147 -6.03 -7.17 9.48
CA GLY A 147 -4.98 -6.60 10.31
C GLY A 147 -5.45 -5.40 11.13
N GLN A 148 -6.32 -4.56 10.57
CA GLN A 148 -6.94 -3.46 11.32
C GLN A 148 -7.79 -3.98 12.48
N THR A 149 -8.63 -5.00 12.26
CA THR A 149 -9.43 -5.64 13.33
C THR A 149 -8.56 -6.21 14.44
N ILE A 150 -7.44 -6.86 14.09
CA ILE A 150 -6.47 -7.37 15.06
C ILE A 150 -5.86 -6.22 15.87
N GLY A 151 -5.49 -5.12 15.20
CA GLY A 151 -4.95 -3.92 15.85
C GLY A 151 -5.94 -3.27 16.83
N GLU A 152 -7.22 -3.21 16.46
CA GLU A 152 -8.31 -2.71 17.32
C GLU A 152 -8.49 -3.58 18.57
N ASP A 153 -8.49 -4.91 18.44
CA ASP A 153 -8.53 -5.84 19.60
C ASP A 153 -7.31 -5.67 20.51
N LEU A 154 -6.11 -5.57 19.93
CA LEU A 154 -4.89 -5.34 20.71
C LEU A 154 -4.95 -4.00 21.47
N ALA A 155 -5.42 -2.94 20.82
CA ALA A 155 -5.59 -1.64 21.44
C ALA A 155 -6.57 -1.71 22.61
N GLN A 156 -7.73 -2.36 22.44
CA GLN A 156 -8.71 -2.55 23.52
C GLN A 156 -8.15 -3.29 24.73
N ARG A 157 -7.28 -4.28 24.51
CA ARG A 157 -6.61 -5.02 25.61
C ARG A 157 -5.52 -4.22 26.30
N MET A 158 -4.82 -3.35 25.57
CA MET A 158 -3.74 -2.50 26.09
C MET A 158 -4.28 -1.30 26.88
N LEU A 159 -5.43 -0.75 26.49
CA LEU A 159 -5.98 0.49 27.03
C LEU A 159 -6.05 0.53 28.57
N PRO A 160 -6.52 -0.51 29.29
CA PRO A 160 -6.59 -0.48 30.75
C PRO A 160 -5.22 -0.31 31.43
N GLU A 161 -4.21 -1.04 30.96
CA GLU A 161 -2.84 -0.95 31.51
C GLU A 161 -2.18 0.39 31.17
N LEU A 162 -2.42 0.90 29.96
CA LEU A 162 -1.99 2.25 29.58
C LEU A 162 -2.64 3.30 30.49
N LYS A 163 -3.95 3.23 30.73
CA LYS A 163 -4.68 4.11 31.65
C LYS A 163 -4.06 4.07 33.04
N ARG A 164 -3.78 2.89 33.60
CA ARG A 164 -3.14 2.72 34.91
C ARG A 164 -1.77 3.41 34.97
N ARG A 165 -0.89 3.13 34.00
CA ARG A 165 0.47 3.70 33.96
C ARG A 165 0.46 5.21 33.80
N LEU A 166 -0.42 5.75 32.96
CA LEU A 166 -0.56 7.20 32.77
C LEU A 166 -1.01 7.88 34.06
N THR A 167 -2.02 7.33 34.75
CA THR A 167 -2.47 7.88 36.04
C THR A 167 -1.34 7.90 37.07
N GLU A 168 -0.58 6.81 37.19
CA GLU A 168 0.56 6.72 38.13
C GLU A 168 1.68 7.69 37.79
N ALA A 169 2.05 7.81 36.51
CA ALA A 169 3.11 8.71 36.07
C ALA A 169 2.73 10.17 36.26
N LEU A 170 1.52 10.56 35.85
CA LEU A 170 1.05 11.95 35.95
C LEU A 170 0.81 12.39 37.40
N SER A 171 0.35 11.49 38.27
CA SER A 171 0.20 11.80 39.69
C SER A 171 1.53 12.17 40.35
N LYS A 172 2.64 11.56 39.91
CA LYS A 172 3.99 11.91 40.40
C LYS A 172 4.45 13.29 39.96
N GLU A 173 3.93 13.78 38.83
CA GLU A 173 4.18 15.12 38.31
C GLU A 173 3.17 16.16 38.86
N GLY A 174 2.33 15.78 39.82
CA GLY A 174 1.32 16.67 40.40
C GLY A 174 0.07 16.87 39.53
N VAL A 175 -0.08 16.10 38.45
CA VAL A 175 -1.25 16.13 37.56
C VAL A 175 -2.18 14.98 37.89
N VAL A 176 -3.34 15.28 38.46
CA VAL A 176 -4.38 14.28 38.75
C VAL A 176 -5.35 14.21 37.57
N LEU A 177 -5.47 13.02 36.96
CA LEU A 177 -6.46 12.76 35.92
C LEU A 177 -7.76 12.26 36.57
N ASP A 178 -8.81 13.08 36.58
CA ASP A 178 -10.10 12.70 37.16
C ASP A 178 -10.73 11.49 36.44
N ARG A 179 -10.62 11.44 35.09
CA ARG A 179 -10.86 10.27 34.22
C ARG A 179 -10.15 10.43 32.88
N LEU A 180 -9.59 9.33 32.33
CA LEU A 180 -9.28 9.25 30.89
C LEU A 180 -10.58 8.89 30.16
N PRO A 181 -10.93 9.56 29.04
CA PRO A 181 -12.10 9.19 28.26
C PRO A 181 -12.05 7.71 27.85
N ASP A 182 -13.23 7.09 27.81
CA ASP A 182 -13.41 5.72 27.35
C ASP A 182 -13.13 5.56 25.85
#